data_AF-A0A2E6BPU4-F1
#
_entry.id   AF-A0A2E6BPU4-F1
#
_cell.length_a   1.000
_cell.length_b   1.000
_cell.length_c   1.000
_cell.angle_alpha   90.00
_cell.angle_beta   90.00
_cell.angle_gamma   90.00
#
_symmetry.space_group_name_H-M   'P 1'
#
loop_
_entity.id
_entity.type
_entity.pdbx_description
1 polymer ?
#
loop_
_entity_poly.entity_id
_entity_poly.type
_entity_poly.pdbx_seq_one_letter_code
_entity_poly.pdbx_strand_id
1 'polypeptide(L)'
;MIAKNSNGFTAVELLVTLFIAVIFLIAGYTLYVTIIRDSGGALQQTQASNLAYDYMRRYAANATSPCTANTPLSSATPTASDNNPPNARVTVAITCPDSTRPTLSLVTVTVTYGTGEALTHAIYARPQ
;
A
#
# COMPACT_ATOMS: atom_id res chain seq x y z
N MET A 1 41.52 35.94 -46.22
CA MET A 1 40.69 36.54 -45.16
C MET A 1 39.49 35.65 -44.94
N ILE A 2 39.39 34.98 -43.79
CA ILE A 2 38.25 34.11 -43.47
C ILE A 2 37.30 34.92 -42.60
N ALA A 3 36.14 35.28 -43.15
CA ALA A 3 35.10 35.97 -42.41
C ALA A 3 34.51 35.00 -41.38
N LYS A 4 34.74 35.28 -40.09
CA LYS A 4 34.15 34.53 -38.99
C LYS A 4 32.75 35.11 -38.73
N ASN A 5 31.70 34.47 -39.26
CA ASN A 5 30.33 34.75 -38.85
C ASN A 5 30.12 34.25 -37.41
N SER A 6 30.46 35.07 -36.44
CA SER A 6 30.05 34.87 -35.04
C SER A 6 28.59 35.28 -34.90
N ASN A 7 27.69 34.44 -35.38
CA ASN A 7 26.26 34.56 -35.12
C ASN A 7 26.03 34.22 -33.64
N GLY A 8 25.88 35.26 -32.81
CA GLY A 8 25.48 35.13 -31.41
C GLY A 8 23.99 34.80 -31.27
N PHE A 9 23.60 34.38 -30.07
CA PHE A 9 22.20 34.06 -29.75
C PHE A 9 21.34 35.32 -29.81
N THR A 10 20.19 35.26 -30.48
CA THR A 10 19.27 36.40 -30.54
C THR A 10 18.47 36.52 -29.25
N ALA A 11 18.03 37.73 -28.90
CA ALA A 11 17.20 37.96 -27.72
C ALA A 11 15.89 37.15 -27.76
N VAL A 12 15.33 36.94 -28.96
CA VAL A 12 14.12 36.15 -29.16
C VAL A 12 14.37 34.67 -28.89
N GLU A 13 15.48 34.11 -29.37
CA GLU A 13 15.84 32.71 -29.07
C GLU A 13 16.06 32.50 -27.56
N LEU A 14 16.61 33.49 -26.86
CA LEU A 14 16.78 33.45 -25.40
C LEU A 14 15.45 33.42 -24.66
N LEU A 15 14.49 34.22 -25.12
CA LEU A 15 13.16 34.26 -24.53
C LEU A 15 12.41 32.94 -24.75
N VAL A 16 12.49 32.37 -25.97
CA VAL A 16 11.85 31.10 -26.29
C VAL A 16 12.48 29.94 -25.52
N THR A 17 13.81 29.88 -25.43
CA THR A 17 14.50 28.82 -24.67
C THR A 17 14.20 28.90 -23.18
N LEU A 18 14.18 30.11 -22.61
CA LEU A 18 13.78 30.33 -21.22
C LEU A 18 12.33 29.84 -21.00
N PHE A 19 11.42 30.17 -21.90
CA PHE A 19 10.01 29.80 -21.79
C PHE A 19 9.83 28.28 -21.81
N ILE A 20 10.49 27.60 -22.75
CA ILE A 20 10.47 26.13 -22.85
C ILE A 20 11.10 25.50 -21.60
N ALA A 21 12.23 26.04 -21.12
CA ALA A 21 12.89 25.54 -19.92
C ALA A 21 11.98 25.62 -18.68
N VAL A 22 11.24 26.72 -18.50
CA VAL A 22 10.29 26.89 -17.40
C VAL A 22 9.17 25.86 -17.46
N ILE A 23 8.61 25.60 -18.66
CA ILE A 23 7.55 24.59 -18.83
C ILE A 23 8.07 23.21 -18.43
N PHE A 24 9.26 22.82 -18.88
CA PHE A 24 9.87 21.55 -18.50
C PHE A 24 10.13 21.44 -17.01
N LEU A 25 10.56 22.52 -16.36
CA LEU A 25 10.82 22.55 -14.93
C LEU A 25 9.52 22.34 -14.13
N ILE A 26 8.44 23.01 -14.54
CA ILE A 26 7.12 22.84 -13.91
C ILE A 26 6.62 21.40 -14.09
N ALA A 27 6.66 20.86 -15.31
CA ALA A 27 6.24 19.48 -15.58
C ALA A 27 7.10 18.44 -14.82
N GLY A 28 8.41 18.66 -14.74
CA GLY A 28 9.31 17.82 -13.98
C GLY A 28 9.02 17.85 -12.48
N TYR A 29 8.72 19.03 -11.94
CA TYR A 29 8.38 19.19 -10.52
C TYR A 29 7.06 18.50 -10.16
N THR A 30 6.01 18.64 -10.98
CA THR A 30 4.72 17.99 -10.72
C THR A 30 4.84 16.46 -10.79
N LEU A 31 5.63 15.94 -11.73
CA LEU A 31 5.93 14.51 -11.82
C LEU A 31 6.71 14.02 -10.58
N TYR A 32 7.75 14.75 -10.18
CA TYR A 32 8.56 14.42 -9.00
C TYR A 32 7.70 14.32 -7.73
N VAL A 33 6.86 15.32 -7.47
CA VAL A 33 5.98 15.33 -6.29
C VAL A 33 4.99 14.15 -6.32
N THR A 34 4.43 13.85 -7.49
CA THR A 34 3.50 12.72 -7.65
C THR A 34 4.18 11.39 -7.37
N ILE A 35 5.35 11.14 -7.95
CA ILE A 35 6.10 9.88 -7.77
C ILE A 35 6.49 9.67 -6.30
N ILE A 36 6.98 10.70 -5.63
CA ILE A 36 7.41 10.59 -4.22
C ILE A 36 6.22 10.30 -3.31
N ARG A 37 5.06 10.92 -3.56
CA ARG A 37 3.82 10.64 -2.82
C ARG A 37 3.33 9.20 -3.05
N ASP A 38 3.30 8.77 -4.31
CA ASP A 38 2.87 7.43 -4.69
C ASP A 38 3.78 6.34 -4.09
N SER A 39 5.10 6.59 -4.09
CA SER A 39 6.09 5.68 -3.48
C SER A 39 5.86 5.49 -1.98
N GLY A 40 5.53 6.56 -1.25
CA GLY A 40 5.22 6.46 0.19
C GLY A 40 3.95 5.67 0.47
N GLY A 41 2.89 5.90 -0.33
CA GLY A 41 1.62 5.16 -0.22
C GLY A 41 1.77 3.68 -0.55
N ALA A 42 2.46 3.36 -1.65
CA ALA A 42 2.71 1.99 -2.08
C ALA A 42 3.51 1.18 -1.04
N LEU A 43 4.50 1.82 -0.39
CA LEU A 43 5.25 1.21 0.71
C LEU A 43 4.34 0.88 1.91
N GLN A 44 3.50 1.82 2.33
CA GLN A 44 2.57 1.60 3.45
C GLN A 44 1.55 0.49 3.14
N GLN A 45 1.01 0.47 1.92
CA GLN A 45 0.10 -0.57 1.48
C GLN A 45 0.77 -1.95 1.43
N THR A 46 2.02 -2.02 0.97
CA THR A 46 2.79 -3.28 0.94
C THR A 46 3.05 -3.80 2.36
N GLN A 47 3.44 -2.92 3.28
CA GLN A 47 3.63 -3.27 4.69
C GLN A 47 2.32 -3.75 5.32
N ALA A 48 1.20 -3.06 5.07
CA ALA A 48 -0.12 -3.47 5.56
C ALA A 48 -0.55 -4.83 5.01
N SER A 49 -0.29 -5.09 3.72
CA SER A 49 -0.62 -6.37 3.06
C SER A 49 0.19 -7.52 3.64
N ASN A 50 1.49 -7.33 3.84
CA ASN A 50 2.36 -8.33 4.45
C ASN A 50 1.93 -8.65 5.88
N LEU A 51 1.59 -7.62 6.66
CA LEU A 51 1.07 -7.77 8.01
C LEU A 51 -0.27 -8.52 8.02
N ALA A 52 -1.20 -8.15 7.16
CA ALA A 52 -2.49 -8.82 7.02
C ALA A 52 -2.30 -10.31 6.66
N TYR A 53 -1.38 -10.60 5.73
CA TYR A 53 -1.07 -11.95 5.29
C TYR A 53 -0.46 -12.81 6.40
N ASP A 54 0.50 -12.28 7.17
CA ASP A 54 1.12 -12.97 8.30
C ASP A 54 0.07 -13.34 9.36
N TYR A 55 -0.78 -12.39 9.76
CA TYR A 55 -1.88 -12.65 10.68
C TYR A 55 -2.86 -13.66 10.10
N MET A 56 -3.27 -13.50 8.85
CA MET A 56 -4.20 -14.41 8.20
C MET A 56 -3.66 -15.84 8.20
N ARG A 57 -2.36 -16.03 7.93
CA ARG A 57 -1.72 -17.34 7.90
C ARG A 57 -1.61 -17.96 9.29
N ARG A 58 -1.29 -17.17 10.31
CA ARG A 58 -1.26 -17.63 11.71
C ARG A 58 -2.64 -18.09 12.17
N TYR A 59 -3.67 -17.27 11.95
CA TYR A 59 -5.04 -17.59 12.39
C TYR A 59 -5.73 -18.64 11.53
N ALA A 60 -5.28 -18.87 10.28
CA ALA A 60 -5.74 -20.00 9.49
C ALA A 60 -5.42 -21.35 10.15
N ALA A 61 -4.31 -21.47 10.88
CA ALA A 61 -3.98 -22.67 11.65
C ALA A 61 -4.87 -22.87 12.89
N ASN A 62 -5.54 -21.83 13.35
CA ASN A 62 -6.47 -21.87 14.49
C ASN A 62 -7.89 -22.28 14.08
N ALA A 63 -8.15 -22.56 12.80
CA ALA A 63 -9.44 -23.09 12.36
C ALA A 63 -9.71 -24.46 12.99
N THR A 64 -10.88 -24.62 13.60
CA THR A 64 -11.28 -25.85 14.31
C THR A 64 -12.29 -26.68 13.50
N SER A 65 -12.39 -27.98 13.79
CA SER A 65 -13.52 -28.84 13.38
C SER A 65 -14.27 -29.30 14.64
N PRO A 66 -15.57 -28.97 14.81
CA PRO A 66 -16.38 -28.14 13.93
C PRO A 66 -15.95 -26.66 13.96
N CYS A 67 -16.27 -25.95 12.88
CA CYS A 67 -16.02 -24.53 12.75
C CYS A 67 -16.72 -23.79 13.89
N THR A 68 -15.95 -22.99 14.62
CA THR A 68 -16.47 -22.12 15.67
C THR A 68 -16.24 -20.67 15.24
N ALA A 69 -17.33 -19.93 15.02
CA ALA A 69 -17.25 -18.53 14.70
C ALA A 69 -16.70 -17.76 15.91
N ASN A 70 -15.76 -16.86 15.67
CA ASN A 70 -15.16 -16.04 16.71
C ASN A 70 -14.71 -14.71 16.10
N THR A 71 -15.41 -13.64 16.48
CA THR A 71 -15.23 -12.31 15.92
C THR A 71 -15.53 -11.22 16.97
N PRO A 72 -14.64 -10.24 17.20
CA PRO A 72 -13.24 -10.20 16.80
C PRO A 72 -12.37 -11.09 17.70
N LEU A 73 -11.49 -11.88 17.08
CA LEU A 73 -10.60 -12.81 17.78
C LEU A 73 -9.40 -12.11 18.41
N SER A 74 -8.96 -11.02 17.78
CA SER A 74 -7.89 -10.17 18.26
C SER A 74 -8.00 -8.80 17.59
N SER A 75 -7.93 -7.76 18.42
CA SER A 75 -7.74 -6.37 18.01
C SER A 75 -6.42 -5.91 18.59
N ALA A 76 -5.34 -6.15 17.85
CA ALA A 76 -3.99 -5.87 18.32
C ALA A 76 -3.39 -4.70 17.55
N THR A 77 -2.72 -3.81 18.28
CA THR A 77 -1.66 -2.99 17.69
C THR A 77 -0.46 -3.91 17.50
N PRO A 78 0.01 -4.13 16.26
CA PRO A 78 1.18 -4.94 16.03
C PRO A 78 2.37 -4.30 16.76
N THR A 79 3.28 -5.11 17.29
CA THR A 79 4.50 -4.61 17.93
C THR A 79 5.24 -3.68 16.98
N ALA A 80 5.70 -2.53 17.49
CA ALA A 80 6.44 -1.57 16.69
C ALA A 80 7.64 -2.28 16.04
N SER A 81 7.65 -2.28 14.71
CA SER A 81 8.68 -2.87 13.86
C SER A 81 8.82 -1.94 12.67
N ASP A 82 10.05 -1.78 12.17
CA ASP A 82 10.35 -0.93 11.01
C ASP A 82 9.58 -1.35 9.74
N ASN A 83 9.04 -2.57 9.73
CA ASN A 83 8.29 -3.14 8.61
C ASN A 83 6.76 -2.96 8.73
N ASN A 84 6.27 -2.37 9.83
CA ASN A 84 4.84 -2.16 10.04
C ASN A 84 4.44 -0.74 9.65
N PRO A 85 3.27 -0.57 9.02
CA PRO A 85 2.81 0.76 8.68
C PRO A 85 2.47 1.53 9.97
N PRO A 86 2.68 2.86 9.99
CA PRO A 86 2.41 3.68 11.16
C PRO A 86 0.91 3.61 11.53
N ASN A 87 0.64 3.57 12.83
CA ASN A 87 -0.72 3.47 13.40
C ASN A 87 -1.53 2.26 12.94
N ALA A 88 -0.85 1.16 12.56
CA ALA A 88 -1.52 -0.07 12.17
C ALA A 88 -2.39 -0.63 13.31
N ARG A 89 -3.60 -1.08 12.99
CA ARG A 89 -4.43 -1.94 13.85
C ARG A 89 -4.89 -3.14 13.06
N VAL A 90 -4.74 -4.32 13.65
CA VAL A 90 -5.16 -5.57 13.03
C VAL A 90 -6.40 -6.08 13.74
N THR A 91 -7.44 -6.39 12.97
CA THR A 91 -8.66 -7.05 13.45
C THR A 91 -8.82 -8.37 12.72
N VAL A 92 -8.94 -9.45 13.47
CA VAL A 92 -9.14 -10.81 12.92
C VAL A 92 -10.54 -11.30 13.25
N ALA A 93 -11.19 -11.90 12.26
CA ALA A 93 -12.51 -12.49 12.36
C ALA A 93 -12.50 -13.90 11.75
N ILE A 94 -12.97 -14.90 12.51
CA ILE A 94 -13.25 -16.24 11.98
C ILE A 94 -14.76 -16.40 11.88
N THR A 95 -15.27 -16.64 10.68
CA THR A 95 -16.69 -16.84 10.40
C THR A 95 -16.92 -18.24 9.85
N CYS A 96 -18.02 -18.88 10.24
CA CYS A 96 -18.45 -20.16 9.68
C CYS A 96 -19.49 -19.87 8.58
N PRO A 97 -19.11 -19.94 7.29
CA PRO A 97 -19.97 -19.53 6.20
C PRO A 97 -21.17 -20.46 5.99
N ASP A 98 -21.06 -21.73 6.41
CA ASP A 98 -22.06 -22.75 6.14
C ASP A 98 -22.13 -23.76 7.30
N SER A 99 -23.32 -23.95 7.88
CA SER A 99 -23.56 -24.94 8.94
C SER A 99 -23.55 -26.38 8.44
N THR A 100 -23.66 -26.60 7.12
CA THR A 100 -23.58 -27.92 6.48
C THR A 100 -22.15 -28.35 6.17
N ARG A 101 -21.18 -27.43 6.24
CA ARG A 101 -19.75 -27.68 6.04
C ARG A 101 -18.96 -27.29 7.29
N PRO A 102 -19.07 -28.07 8.39
CA PRO A 102 -18.45 -27.73 9.67
C PRO A 102 -16.92 -27.74 9.62
N THR A 103 -16.28 -28.21 8.54
CA THR A 103 -14.83 -28.20 8.38
C THR A 103 -14.29 -26.97 7.64
N LEU A 104 -15.16 -26.01 7.28
CA LEU A 104 -14.79 -24.82 6.53
C LEU A 104 -14.93 -23.57 7.40
N SER A 105 -13.82 -22.86 7.62
CA SER A 105 -13.79 -21.57 8.30
C SER A 105 -13.31 -20.48 7.35
N LEU A 106 -13.95 -19.31 7.39
CA LEU A 106 -13.49 -18.12 6.69
C LEU A 106 -12.70 -17.25 7.69
N VAL A 107 -11.42 -17.08 7.45
CA VAL A 107 -10.56 -16.18 8.26
C VAL A 107 -10.41 -14.88 7.51
N THR A 108 -10.89 -13.79 8.11
CA THR A 108 -10.83 -12.44 7.59
C THR A 108 -9.92 -11.60 8.48
N VAL A 109 -8.96 -10.92 7.87
CA VAL A 109 -8.03 -10.02 8.56
C VAL A 109 -8.15 -8.64 7.94
N THR A 110 -8.48 -7.66 8.77
CA THR A 110 -8.56 -6.25 8.38
C THR A 110 -7.44 -5.51 9.08
N VAL A 111 -6.60 -4.83 8.30
CA VAL A 111 -5.54 -3.94 8.79
C VAL A 111 -5.96 -2.51 8.49
N THR A 112 -6.16 -1.70 9.53
CA THR A 112 -6.30 -0.25 9.37
C THR A 112 -4.97 0.43 9.61
N TYR A 113 -4.59 1.42 8.80
CA TYR A 113 -3.29 2.08 8.88
C TYR A 113 -3.37 3.55 8.45
N GLY A 114 -2.30 4.30 8.74
CA GLY A 114 -2.20 5.72 8.36
C GLY A 114 -3.28 6.57 9.04
N THR A 115 -4.13 7.22 8.23
CA THR A 115 -5.20 8.12 8.68
C THR A 115 -6.60 7.50 8.63
N GLY A 116 -6.69 6.17 8.49
CA GLY A 116 -7.97 5.44 8.45
C GLY A 116 -8.18 4.59 7.20
N GLU A 117 -7.14 4.35 6.40
CA GLU A 117 -7.20 3.39 5.31
C GLU A 117 -7.34 1.98 5.87
N ALA A 118 -8.12 1.13 5.21
CA ALA A 118 -8.36 -0.25 5.63
C ALA A 118 -8.10 -1.21 4.47
N LEU A 119 -7.30 -2.22 4.73
CA LEU A 119 -7.03 -3.33 3.81
C LEU A 119 -7.55 -4.62 4.43
N THR A 120 -8.30 -5.40 3.66
CA THR A 120 -8.85 -6.67 4.12
C THR A 120 -8.37 -7.83 3.25
N HIS A 121 -7.85 -8.87 3.89
CA HIS A 121 -7.55 -10.16 3.29
C HIS A 121 -8.43 -11.24 3.91
N ALA A 122 -8.83 -12.22 3.10
CA ALA A 122 -9.60 -13.35 3.59
C ALA A 122 -9.15 -14.66 2.94
N ILE A 123 -9.21 -15.75 3.70
CA ILE A 123 -8.90 -17.10 3.24
C ILE A 123 -9.88 -18.11 3.84
N TYR A 124 -10.21 -19.14 3.06
CA TYR A 124 -10.87 -20.33 3.58
C TYR A 124 -9.83 -21.27 4.18
N ALA A 125 -9.94 -21.51 5.48
CA ALA A 125 -9.12 -22.46 6.21
C ALA A 125 -9.91 -23.75 6.49
N ARG A 126 -9.20 -24.87 6.47
CA ARG A 126 -9.69 -26.16 6.97
C ARG A 126 -8.77 -26.63 8.08
N PRO A 127 -9.31 -27.23 9.16
CA PRO A 127 -8.49 -27.85 10.19
C PRO A 127 -7.64 -28.96 9.59
N GLN A 128 -6.37 -29.02 9.98
CA GLN A 128 -5.45 -30.12 9.65
C GLN A 128 -5.73 -31.33 10.54
#